data_AF-A0A497BHJ9-F1
#
_entry.id   AF-A0A497BHJ9-F1
#
_cell.length_a   1.000
_cell.length_b   1.000
_cell.length_c   1.000
_cell.angle_alpha   90.00
_cell.angle_beta   90.00
_cell.angle_gamma   90.00
#
_symmetry.space_group_name_H-M   'P 1'
#
loop_
_entity.id
_entity.type
_entity.pdbx_description
1 polymer ?
#
loop_
_entity_poly.entity_id
_entity_poly.type
_entity_poly.pdbx_seq_one_letter_code
_entity_poly.pdbx_strand_id
1 'polypeptide(L)'
;MAALTETSSNVTEFSGKFKVAAVEVDGATGTTGSVTIDEMDTVVAVFAQMKEAPTATCAHVRASINATTANQIDCILYEDDHVTACTQTATDFYLLAVGY
;
A
#
# COMPACT_ATOMS: atom_id res chain seq x y z
N MET A 1 -5.21 -16.44 3.06
CA MET A 1 -4.97 -14.99 3.04
C MET A 1 -5.41 -14.51 1.68
N ALA A 2 -6.33 -13.54 1.62
CA ALA A 2 -6.63 -12.85 0.37
C ALA A 2 -5.37 -12.12 -0.10
N ALA A 3 -5.18 -12.03 -1.41
CA ALA A 3 -4.03 -11.32 -1.98
C ALA A 3 -4.37 -9.83 -2.14
N LEU A 4 -3.40 -8.96 -1.91
CA LEU A 4 -3.50 -7.57 -2.35
C LEU A 4 -3.51 -7.55 -3.87
N THR A 5 -4.46 -6.83 -4.45
CA THR A 5 -4.59 -6.72 -5.90
C THR A 5 -4.42 -5.28 -6.32
N GLU A 6 -3.47 -5.01 -7.20
CA GLU A 6 -3.37 -3.72 -7.86
C GLU A 6 -4.57 -3.53 -8.79
N THR A 7 -5.36 -2.49 -8.53
CA THR A 7 -6.54 -2.14 -9.32
C THR A 7 -6.18 -1.16 -10.43
N SER A 8 -5.29 -0.21 -10.12
CA SER A 8 -4.76 0.73 -11.10
C SER A 8 -3.45 1.34 -10.62
N SER A 9 -2.61 1.77 -11.57
CA SER A 9 -1.40 2.52 -11.29
C SER A 9 -1.21 3.64 -12.31
N ASN A 10 -0.65 4.75 -11.83
CA ASN A 10 -0.15 5.83 -12.66
C ASN A 10 1.29 6.12 -12.27
N VAL A 11 2.21 6.01 -13.23
CA VAL A 11 3.64 6.25 -13.01
C VAL A 11 4.09 7.44 -13.84
N THR A 12 4.77 8.39 -13.21
CA THR A 12 5.27 9.60 -13.87
C THR A 12 6.73 9.84 -13.53
N GLU A 13 7.57 10.05 -14.54
CA GLU A 13 8.95 10.49 -14.38
C GLU A 13 8.98 11.98 -14.00
N PHE A 14 9.75 12.34 -12.97
CA PHE A 14 9.84 13.73 -12.51
C PHE A 14 11.27 14.28 -12.46
N SER A 15 12.30 13.41 -12.47
CA SER A 15 13.69 13.85 -12.48
C SER A 15 14.64 12.75 -12.93
N GLY A 16 15.01 12.74 -14.22
CA GLY A 16 15.95 11.76 -14.75
C GLY A 16 15.40 10.35 -14.63
N LYS A 17 16.02 9.48 -13.82
CA LYS A 17 15.48 8.12 -13.59
C LYS A 17 14.37 8.07 -12.54
N PHE A 18 14.18 9.13 -11.76
CA PHE A 18 13.22 9.11 -10.65
C PHE A 18 11.77 9.21 -11.14
N LYS A 19 10.94 8.33 -10.60
CA LYS A 19 9.52 8.20 -10.88
C LYS A 19 8.71 8.29 -9.59
N VAL A 20 7.48 8.78 -9.71
CA VAL A 20 6.43 8.65 -8.70
C VAL A 20 5.37 7.71 -9.25
N ALA A 21 4.99 6.70 -8.47
CA ALA A 21 3.88 5.81 -8.74
C ALA A 21 2.75 6.11 -7.74
N ALA A 22 1.54 6.29 -8.23
CA ALA A 22 0.32 6.28 -7.44
C ALA A 22 -0.47 5.03 -7.81
N VAL A 23 -0.70 4.14 -6.85
CA VAL A 23 -1.29 2.82 -7.04
C VAL A 23 -2.53 2.69 -6.17
N GLU A 24 -3.63 2.27 -6.76
CA GLU A 24 -4.82 1.84 -6.05
C GLU A 24 -4.76 0.34 -5.80
N VAL A 25 -4.87 -0.04 -4.54
CA VAL A 25 -4.76 -1.44 -4.12
C VAL A 25 -6.07 -1.86 -3.46
N ASP A 26 -6.69 -2.88 -4.02
CA ASP A 26 -7.79 -3.62 -3.42
C ASP A 26 -7.20 -4.57 -2.37
N GLY A 27 -7.58 -4.33 -1.12
CA GLY A 27 -7.25 -5.18 0.02
C GLY A 27 -8.52 -5.82 0.54
N ALA A 28 -8.42 -7.04 1.08
CA ALA A 28 -9.51 -7.63 1.87
C ALA A 28 -9.17 -7.61 3.38
N THR A 29 -10.18 -7.71 4.23
CA THR A 29 -10.08 -7.88 5.69
C THR A 29 -8.99 -8.90 6.08
N GLY A 30 -8.07 -8.49 6.96
CA GLY A 30 -6.97 -9.34 7.43
C GLY A 30 -5.87 -9.65 6.39
N THR A 31 -5.72 -8.81 5.37
CA THR A 31 -4.68 -9.00 4.34
C THR A 31 -3.35 -8.38 4.76
N THR A 32 -2.34 -9.24 4.88
CA THR A 32 -0.93 -8.86 4.79
C THR A 32 -0.40 -9.37 3.46
N GLY A 33 0.25 -8.51 2.70
CA GLY A 33 0.80 -8.88 1.40
C GLY A 33 1.86 -7.91 0.91
N SER A 34 2.35 -8.15 -0.29
CA SER A 34 3.24 -7.21 -0.97
C SER A 34 2.68 -6.78 -2.31
N VAL A 35 3.02 -5.56 -2.70
CA VAL A 35 2.74 -4.99 -4.03
C VAL A 35 4.09 -4.78 -4.72
N THR A 36 4.19 -5.16 -6.00
CA THR A 36 5.39 -4.93 -6.81
C THR A 36 5.12 -3.75 -7.73
N ILE A 37 6.06 -2.80 -7.79
CA ILE A 37 5.99 -1.67 -8.74
C ILE A 37 6.96 -1.99 -9.88
N ASP A 38 6.44 -2.60 -10.95
CA ASP A 38 7.26 -3.12 -12.06
C ASP A 38 7.99 -2.02 -12.84
N GLU A 39 7.51 -0.78 -12.79
CA GLU A 39 8.13 0.37 -13.44
C GLU A 39 9.34 0.94 -12.67
N MET A 40 9.67 0.41 -11.49
CA MET A 40 10.80 0.82 -10.66
C MET A 40 11.76 -0.35 -10.41
N ASP A 41 13.06 -0.09 -10.48
CA ASP A 41 14.07 -1.04 -10.04
C ASP A 41 14.25 -0.97 -8.50
N THR A 42 14.04 0.21 -7.92
CA THR A 42 14.17 0.46 -6.47
C THR A 42 13.18 1.51 -5.98
N VAL A 43 12.43 1.17 -4.93
CA VAL A 43 11.60 2.11 -4.16
C VAL A 43 12.44 2.71 -3.04
N VAL A 44 12.47 4.04 -2.94
CA VAL A 44 13.23 4.79 -1.92
C VAL A 44 12.34 5.44 -0.86
N ALA A 45 11.07 5.68 -1.18
CA ALA A 45 10.08 6.18 -0.22
C ALA A 45 8.70 5.64 -0.57
N VAL A 46 7.90 5.42 0.47
CA VAL A 46 6.53 4.96 0.35
C VAL A 46 5.62 5.67 1.33
N PHE A 47 4.41 5.96 0.89
CA PHE A 47 3.31 6.46 1.70
C PHE A 47 2.05 5.68 1.34
N ALA A 48 1.24 5.33 2.33
CA ALA A 48 -0.05 4.67 2.11
C ALA A 48 -1.14 5.32 2.95
N GLN A 49 -2.35 5.35 2.41
CA GLN A 49 -3.54 5.83 3.09
C GLN A 49 -4.76 5.03 2.68
N MET A 50 -5.70 4.84 3.60
CA MET A 50 -7.00 4.25 3.29
C MET A 50 -7.72 5.09 2.22
N LYS A 51 -8.39 4.43 1.28
CA LYS A 51 -9.16 5.10 0.21
C LYS A 51 -10.39 5.80 0.78
N GLU A 52 -11.03 5.17 1.74
CA GLU A 52 -12.14 5.73 2.50
C GLU A 52 -11.70 6.15 3.90
N ALA A 53 -12.42 7.11 4.48
CA ALA A 53 -12.18 7.48 5.86
C ALA A 53 -12.39 6.25 6.77
N PRO A 54 -11.45 5.98 7.69
CA PRO A 54 -11.58 4.85 8.59
C PRO A 54 -12.83 5.04 9.44
N THR A 55 -13.71 4.04 9.42
CA THR A 55 -14.97 4.06 10.20
C THR A 55 -14.70 3.87 11.69
N ALA A 56 -13.50 3.41 12.05
CA ALA A 56 -13.02 3.23 13.41
C ALA A 56 -11.54 3.65 13.52
N THR A 57 -11.15 4.22 14.67
CA THR A 57 -9.80 4.80 14.89
C THR A 57 -8.63 3.82 14.76
N CYS A 58 -8.90 2.54 14.99
CA CYS A 58 -8.04 1.37 14.83
C CYS A 58 -7.72 1.02 13.36
N ALA A 59 -8.57 1.42 12.40
CA ALA A 59 -8.40 1.04 11.00
C ALA A 59 -7.32 1.89 10.33
N HIS A 60 -6.23 1.26 9.90
CA HIS A 60 -5.14 1.94 9.20
C HIS A 60 -4.32 0.99 8.32
N VAL A 61 -3.57 1.56 7.39
CA VAL A 61 -2.62 0.84 6.55
C VAL A 61 -1.19 1.19 6.93
N ARG A 62 -0.33 0.19 6.99
CA ARG A 62 1.11 0.36 7.07
C ARG A 62 1.73 -0.15 5.77
N ALA A 63 2.52 0.70 5.12
CA ALA A 63 3.34 0.31 3.99
C ALA A 63 4.83 0.55 4.30
N SER A 64 5.68 -0.39 3.89
CA SER A 64 7.13 -0.28 4.01
C SER A 64 7.81 -0.98 2.84
N ILE A 65 8.98 -0.48 2.44
CA ILE A 65 9.80 -1.14 1.41
C ILE A 65 10.17 -2.54 1.89
N ASN A 66 10.01 -3.53 1.02
CA ASN A 66 10.31 -4.93 1.34
C ASN A 66 11.82 -5.09 1.59
N ALA A 67 12.16 -5.83 2.65
CA ALA A 67 13.55 -5.97 3.10
C ALA A 67 14.43 -6.81 2.16
N THR A 68 13.82 -7.57 1.25
CA THR A 68 14.51 -8.54 0.37
C THR A 68 14.47 -8.10 -1.10
N THR A 69 13.36 -7.49 -1.53
CA THR A 69 13.11 -7.13 -2.93
C THR A 69 12.87 -5.62 -3.03
N ALA A 70 13.82 -4.89 -3.63
CA ALA A 70 13.87 -3.42 -3.58
C ALA A 70 12.70 -2.71 -4.29
N ASN A 71 12.01 -3.36 -5.23
CA ASN A 71 10.82 -2.83 -5.92
C ASN A 71 9.50 -3.37 -5.37
N GLN A 72 9.53 -4.07 -4.24
CA GLN A 72 8.34 -4.53 -3.54
C GLN A 72 8.08 -3.71 -2.29
N ILE A 73 6.79 -3.58 -1.98
CA ILE A 73 6.30 -2.86 -0.82
C ILE A 73 5.45 -3.83 -0.01
N ASP A 74 5.84 -4.05 1.25
CA ASP A 74 5.05 -4.80 2.22
C ASP A 74 3.94 -3.90 2.76
N CYS A 75 2.71 -4.37 2.65
CA CYS A 75 1.50 -3.68 3.09
C CYS A 75 0.75 -4.54 4.12
N ILE A 76 0.38 -3.91 5.24
CA ILE A 76 -0.38 -4.51 6.31
C ILE A 76 -1.61 -3.65 6.57
N LEU A 77 -2.79 -4.24 6.47
CA LEU A 77 -4.04 -3.62 6.87
C LEU A 77 -4.33 -4.01 8.33
N TYR A 78 -4.48 -3.00 9.17
CA TYR A 78 -4.87 -3.17 10.55
C TYR A 78 -6.34 -2.80 10.71
N GLU A 79 -7.10 -3.71 11.33
CA GLU A 79 -8.50 -3.54 11.71
C GLU A 79 -8.68 -3.71 13.23
N ASP A 80 -7.61 -3.62 14.01
CA ASP A 80 -7.60 -3.81 15.45
C ASP A 80 -6.52 -2.92 16.08
N ASP A 81 -6.82 -2.38 17.27
CA ASP A 81 -5.88 -1.64 18.12
C ASP A 81 -5.26 -2.51 19.22
N HIS A 82 -5.32 -3.84 19.06
CA HIS A 82 -4.96 -4.88 20.03
C HIS A 82 -5.91 -4.98 21.24
N VAL A 83 -7.08 -4.34 21.17
CA VAL A 83 -8.11 -4.38 22.22
C VAL A 83 -9.50 -4.58 21.61
N THR A 84 -9.76 -3.99 20.44
CA THR A 84 -11.07 -3.98 19.81
C THR A 84 -10.95 -4.30 18.33
N ALA A 85 -11.57 -5.40 17.89
CA ALA A 85 -11.75 -5.65 16.47
C ALA A 85 -12.73 -4.63 15.87
N CYS A 86 -12.36 -4.08 14.72
CA CYS A 86 -13.07 -3.00 14.08
C CYS A 86 -13.55 -3.41 12.70
N THR A 87 -14.85 -3.31 12.46
CA THR A 87 -15.41 -3.63 11.15
C THR A 87 -15.18 -2.46 10.21
N GLN A 88 -14.30 -2.62 9.23
CA GLN A 88 -14.12 -1.67 8.13
C GLN A 88 -14.84 -2.22 6.89
N THR A 89 -15.72 -1.41 6.28
CA THR A 89 -16.52 -1.84 5.13
C THR A 89 -15.82 -1.69 3.79
N ALA A 90 -14.82 -0.81 3.70
CA ALA A 90 -13.97 -0.63 2.51
C ALA A 90 -12.49 -0.66 2.92
N THR A 91 -11.77 -1.64 2.38
CA THR A 91 -10.37 -1.96 2.74
C THR A 91 -9.37 -1.54 1.66
N ASP A 92 -9.85 -0.98 0.56
CA ASP A 92 -9.01 -0.36 -0.46
C ASP A 92 -8.12 0.74 0.12
N PHE A 93 -6.93 0.87 -0.44
CA PHE A 93 -5.99 1.94 -0.07
C PHE A 93 -5.23 2.46 -1.28
N TYR A 94 -4.76 3.70 -1.14
CA TYR A 94 -3.85 4.32 -2.09
C TYR A 94 -2.42 4.22 -1.57
N LEU A 95 -1.53 3.83 -2.47
CA LEU A 95 -0.11 3.72 -2.26
C LEU A 95 0.61 4.72 -3.16
N LEU A 96 1.46 5.56 -2.58
CA LEU A 96 2.35 6.44 -3.31
C LEU A 96 3.79 5.99 -3.07
N ALA A 97 4.47 5.62 -4.14
CA ALA A 97 5.87 5.19 -4.11
C ALA A 97 6.73 6.16 -4.92
N VAL A 98 7.93 6.42 -4.41
CA VAL A 98 8.97 7.17 -5.13
C VAL A 98 10.17 6.25 -5.27
N GLY A 99 10.72 6.18 -6.49
CA GLY A 99 11.79 5.26 -6.83
C GLY A 99 12.47 5.62 -8.14
N TYR A 100 13.34 4.74 -8.61
CA TYR A 100 13.98 4.81 -9.92
C TYR A 100 14.10 3.43 -10.54
#